data_AF-A0A955BP29-F1
#
_entry.id   AF-A0A955BP29-F1
#
_cell.length_a   1.000
_cell.length_b   1.000
_cell.length_c   1.000
_cell.angle_alpha   90.00
_cell.angle_beta   90.00
_cell.angle_gamma   90.00
#
_symmetry.space_group_name_H-M   'P 1'
#
loop_
_entity.id
_entity.type
_entity.pdbx_description
1 polymer ?
#
loop_
_entity_poly.entity_id
_entity_poly.type
_entity_poly.pdbx_seq_one_letter_code
_entity_poly.pdbx_strand_id
1 'polypeptide(L)'
;MSFSIARAERGLLGIGTRTLGGRFLFSDEVIYQGWRIQKSAVIGHYQLLDPDDHRAAFGSFEHCLEELEKVKIEKKLPPMPKDVVIVVHGLGASRHWMNSLSEYLEKEGGLTVVNFGYPSTMQDIGEHAASLASVIKHLDGVENVSFVAHSMGNIVIRHCLNDLAQMPASEQPQITYHRFVMIAPPNHGATAADKFADVKIAQTLGGEAINQLAPGKGWQSLEQRLAIPNFEFAIIVGGTGDDDGYLKGIPGDDDMLLSVATSKLAGASDFAQVKGVHQTLPKNEQVQEYTLRFLQKGYLVSPRAKRPIVAAASQ
;
A
#
# COMPACT_ATOMS: atom_id res chain seq x y z
N MET A 1 24.64 38.84 3.30
CA MET A 1 23.94 39.36 2.12
C MET A 1 22.60 38.64 2.04
N SER A 2 21.51 39.37 2.28
CA SER A 2 20.14 38.86 2.15
C SER A 2 19.89 38.35 0.74
N PHE A 3 19.55 37.06 0.60
CA PHE A 3 18.89 36.58 -0.60
C PHE A 3 17.40 36.87 -0.47
N SER A 4 16.97 37.88 -1.22
CA SER A 4 15.59 38.27 -1.43
C SER A 4 14.83 37.13 -2.11
N ILE A 5 13.71 36.73 -1.51
CA ILE A 5 12.70 35.85 -2.12
C ILE A 5 12.03 36.67 -3.22
N ALA A 6 12.53 36.54 -4.45
CA ALA A 6 11.95 37.17 -5.63
C ALA A 6 11.48 36.09 -6.61
N ARG A 7 10.14 36.00 -6.72
CA ARG A 7 9.36 35.35 -7.79
C ARG A 7 9.62 33.86 -8.04
N ALA A 8 8.78 33.02 -7.46
CA ALA A 8 8.51 31.68 -7.96
C ALA A 8 8.08 31.76 -9.43
N GLU A 9 8.97 31.32 -10.33
CA GLU A 9 8.73 31.30 -11.76
C GLU A 9 7.63 30.28 -12.11
N ARG A 10 6.75 30.68 -13.04
CA ARG A 10 5.74 29.84 -13.67
C ARG A 10 6.41 28.76 -14.52
N GLY A 11 6.85 27.68 -13.90
CA GLY A 11 7.29 26.44 -14.55
C GLY A 11 6.53 25.23 -13.99
N LEU A 12 6.85 24.03 -14.47
CA LEU A 12 6.30 22.74 -13.98
C LEU A 12 6.48 22.53 -12.45
N LEU A 13 7.29 23.38 -11.81
CA LEU A 13 7.58 23.39 -10.38
C LEU A 13 6.83 24.48 -9.59
N GLY A 14 6.04 25.33 -10.25
CA GLY A 14 5.38 26.48 -9.65
C GLY A 14 4.20 26.10 -8.75
N ILE A 15 3.97 26.92 -7.71
CA ILE A 15 2.77 26.85 -6.85
C ILE A 15 1.51 27.03 -7.73
N GLY A 16 0.46 26.27 -7.44
CA GLY A 16 -0.80 26.23 -8.20
C GLY A 16 -0.79 25.32 -9.43
N THR A 17 0.34 24.67 -9.74
CA THR A 17 0.40 23.71 -10.84
C THR A 17 -0.33 22.41 -10.46
N ARG A 18 -1.21 21.93 -11.33
CA ARG A 18 -1.84 20.60 -11.17
C ARG A 18 -0.81 19.52 -11.48
N THR A 19 -0.53 18.66 -10.50
CA THR A 19 0.56 17.66 -10.61
C THR A 19 0.07 16.27 -10.99
N LEU A 20 -1.23 16.10 -11.25
CA LEU A 20 -1.90 14.79 -11.38
C LEU A 20 -1.59 13.87 -10.20
N GLY A 21 -1.40 14.45 -9.01
CA GLY A 21 -1.13 13.75 -7.75
C GLY A 21 0.28 13.19 -7.62
N GLY A 22 1.26 13.72 -8.35
CA GLY A 22 2.66 13.25 -8.32
C GLY A 22 2.85 11.85 -8.90
N ARG A 23 1.93 11.42 -9.76
CA ARG A 23 1.79 10.03 -10.22
C ARG A 23 3.12 9.45 -10.71
N PHE A 24 3.44 8.26 -10.19
CA PHE A 24 4.64 7.45 -10.51
C PHE A 24 5.99 8.03 -10.11
N LEU A 25 6.08 9.25 -9.58
CA LEU A 25 7.36 9.87 -9.21
C LEU A 25 7.44 10.29 -7.74
N PHE A 26 6.30 10.30 -7.04
CA PHE A 26 6.23 10.78 -5.66
C PHE A 26 5.62 9.74 -4.74
N SER A 27 6.16 9.65 -3.53
CA SER A 27 5.63 8.89 -2.39
C SER A 27 4.89 9.82 -1.47
N ASP A 28 3.70 9.44 -1.01
CA ASP A 28 3.05 10.15 0.09
C ASP A 28 3.87 9.97 1.39
N GLU A 29 3.94 11.02 2.19
CA GLU A 29 4.68 11.06 3.47
C GLU A 29 3.78 11.55 4.61
N VAL A 30 2.80 12.40 4.28
CA VAL A 30 1.71 12.81 5.19
C VAL A 30 0.42 12.85 4.38
N ILE A 31 -0.67 12.33 4.94
CA ILE A 31 -2.01 12.41 4.35
C ILE A 31 -2.97 12.91 5.43
N TYR A 32 -3.62 14.05 5.21
CA TYR A 32 -4.53 14.65 6.19
C TYR A 32 -5.71 15.33 5.47
N GLN A 33 -6.92 14.80 5.65
CA GLN A 33 -8.16 15.39 5.08
C GLN A 33 -8.03 15.74 3.58
N GLY A 34 -7.44 14.82 2.80
CA GLY A 34 -7.20 14.99 1.35
C GLY A 34 -5.92 15.74 0.99
N TRP A 35 -5.32 16.51 1.91
CA TRP A 35 -4.00 17.13 1.72
C TRP A 35 -2.89 16.10 1.80
N ARG A 36 -1.83 16.30 1.00
CA ARG A 36 -0.72 15.34 0.90
C ARG A 36 0.62 16.04 0.87
N ILE A 37 1.53 15.64 1.74
CA ILE A 37 2.96 15.91 1.56
C ILE A 37 3.54 14.71 0.83
N GLN A 38 4.26 14.96 -0.25
CA GLN A 38 4.86 13.90 -1.05
C GLN A 38 6.35 14.12 -1.30
N LYS A 39 7.16 13.07 -1.21
CA LYS A 39 8.60 13.05 -1.50
C LYS A 39 8.85 12.61 -2.94
N SER A 40 9.66 13.36 -3.67
CA SER A 40 10.12 12.98 -5.01
C SER A 40 11.14 11.84 -4.95
N ALA A 41 10.90 10.75 -5.68
CA ALA A 41 11.87 9.67 -5.87
C ALA A 41 13.12 10.08 -6.67
N VAL A 42 13.07 11.20 -7.42
CA VAL A 42 14.18 11.64 -8.28
C VAL A 42 15.12 12.63 -7.59
N ILE A 43 14.58 13.73 -7.07
CA ILE A 43 15.36 14.86 -6.53
C ILE A 43 15.28 15.01 -5.00
N GLY A 44 14.56 14.13 -4.31
CA GLY A 44 14.42 14.14 -2.84
C GLY A 44 13.65 15.32 -2.22
N HIS A 45 13.15 16.27 -3.04
CA HIS A 45 12.34 17.39 -2.57
C HIS A 45 10.90 16.96 -2.25
N TYR A 46 10.23 17.77 -1.44
CA TYR A 46 8.85 17.55 -1.03
C TYR A 46 7.92 18.55 -1.71
N GLN A 47 6.66 18.13 -1.91
CA GLN A 47 5.58 19.00 -2.33
C GLN A 47 4.37 18.82 -1.40
N LEU A 48 3.69 19.91 -1.07
CA LEU A 48 2.36 19.87 -0.47
C LEU A 48 1.31 19.99 -1.58
N LEU A 49 0.38 19.05 -1.63
CA LEU A 49 -0.77 19.06 -2.54
C LEU A 49 -2.07 19.28 -1.76
N ASP A 50 -2.97 20.07 -2.35
CA ASP A 50 -4.35 20.16 -1.91
C ASP A 50 -5.18 18.93 -2.38
N PRO A 51 -6.45 18.78 -1.92
CA PRO A 51 -7.30 17.65 -2.29
C PRO A 51 -7.57 17.51 -3.80
N ASP A 52 -7.35 18.56 -4.58
CA ASP A 52 -7.54 18.58 -6.04
C ASP A 52 -6.22 18.36 -6.81
N ASP A 53 -5.16 17.93 -6.11
CA ASP A 53 -3.79 17.70 -6.60
C ASP A 53 -3.07 18.97 -7.12
N HIS A 54 -3.47 20.16 -6.66
CA HIS A 54 -2.72 21.39 -6.91
C HIS A 54 -1.63 21.57 -5.87
N ARG A 55 -0.45 21.96 -6.34
CA ARG A 55 0.69 22.20 -5.46
C ARG A 55 0.49 23.49 -4.64
N ALA A 56 0.45 23.35 -3.33
CA ALA A 56 0.41 24.48 -2.39
C ALA A 56 1.82 24.90 -1.91
N ALA A 57 2.75 23.95 -1.77
CA ALA A 57 4.13 24.24 -1.36
C ALA A 57 5.14 23.29 -2.03
N PHE A 58 6.42 23.68 -2.02
CA PHE A 58 7.54 22.88 -2.54
C PHE A 58 8.83 23.22 -1.78
N GLY A 59 9.61 22.23 -1.38
CA GLY A 59 10.87 22.46 -0.67
C GLY A 59 11.28 21.30 0.22
N SER A 60 11.70 21.61 1.45
CA SER A 60 11.99 20.59 2.47
C SER A 60 10.69 20.00 3.04
N PHE A 61 10.83 18.90 3.77
CA PHE A 61 9.73 18.27 4.49
C PHE A 61 9.13 19.22 5.52
N GLU A 62 9.99 19.88 6.32
CA GLU A 62 9.61 20.82 7.37
C GLU A 62 8.83 21.99 6.81
N HIS A 63 9.27 22.56 5.68
CA HIS A 63 8.53 23.63 5.03
C HIS A 63 7.13 23.17 4.60
N CYS A 64 7.01 22.00 3.97
CA CYS A 64 5.69 21.48 3.56
C CYS A 64 4.79 21.17 4.77
N LEU A 65 5.38 20.72 5.88
CA LEU A 65 4.65 20.44 7.12
C LEU A 65 4.17 21.73 7.78
N GLU A 66 5.01 22.76 7.86
CA GLU A 66 4.63 24.09 8.34
C GLU A 66 3.47 24.69 7.52
N GLU A 67 3.52 24.57 6.19
CA GLU A 67 2.42 25.01 5.32
C GLU A 67 1.14 24.19 5.54
N LEU A 68 1.25 22.88 5.76
CA LEU A 68 0.10 22.05 6.10
C LEU A 68 -0.53 22.47 7.43
N GLU A 69 0.26 22.77 8.47
CA GLU A 69 -0.26 23.25 9.75
C GLU A 69 -0.99 24.60 9.64
N LYS A 70 -0.45 25.54 8.85
CA LYS A 70 -1.14 26.80 8.53
C LYS A 70 -2.49 26.51 7.87
N VAL A 71 -2.51 25.62 6.88
CA VAL A 71 -3.74 25.22 6.18
C VAL A 71 -4.76 24.57 7.12
N LYS A 72 -4.32 23.69 8.04
CA LYS A 72 -5.20 23.07 9.06
C LYS A 72 -5.94 24.14 9.88
N ILE A 73 -5.22 25.17 10.32
CA ILE A 73 -5.77 26.28 11.12
C ILE A 73 -6.68 27.19 10.28
N GLU A 74 -6.19 27.68 9.14
CA GLU A 74 -6.89 28.65 8.29
C GLU A 74 -8.19 28.08 7.71
N LYS A 75 -8.16 26.83 7.23
CA LYS A 75 -9.33 26.15 6.66
C LYS A 75 -10.16 25.42 7.70
N LYS A 76 -9.73 25.38 8.97
CA LYS A 76 -10.37 24.65 10.07
C LYS A 76 -10.64 23.19 9.69
N LEU A 77 -9.60 22.52 9.18
CA LEU A 77 -9.73 21.13 8.76
C LEU A 77 -10.15 20.26 9.95
N PRO A 78 -11.11 19.32 9.77
CA PRO A 78 -11.55 18.48 10.87
C PRO A 78 -10.43 17.51 11.29
N PRO A 79 -10.39 17.11 12.57
CA PRO A 79 -9.46 16.08 13.03
C PRO A 79 -9.67 14.77 12.28
N MET A 80 -8.62 13.96 12.19
CA MET A 80 -8.76 12.60 11.66
C MET A 80 -9.65 11.76 12.61
N PRO A 81 -10.48 10.85 12.08
CA PRO A 81 -11.20 9.89 12.91
C PRO A 81 -10.25 8.98 13.69
N LYS A 82 -10.71 8.44 14.82
CA LYS A 82 -9.92 7.52 15.63
C LYS A 82 -9.58 6.21 14.91
N ASP A 83 -10.43 5.78 13.99
CA ASP A 83 -10.29 4.54 13.24
C ASP A 83 -10.13 4.84 11.74
N VAL A 84 -9.06 4.33 11.12
CA VAL A 84 -8.82 4.48 9.68
C VAL A 84 -8.41 3.16 9.02
N VAL A 85 -8.67 3.06 7.72
CA VAL A 85 -8.19 1.97 6.87
C VAL A 85 -7.17 2.51 5.88
N ILE A 86 -5.93 2.06 5.98
CA ILE A 86 -4.90 2.39 4.99
C ILE A 86 -5.02 1.40 3.81
N VAL A 87 -5.13 1.95 2.60
CA VAL A 87 -5.25 1.17 1.37
C VAL A 87 -4.01 1.37 0.50
N VAL A 88 -3.38 0.28 0.06
CA VAL A 88 -2.08 0.29 -0.64
C VAL A 88 -2.16 -0.47 -1.97
N HIS A 89 -1.71 0.18 -3.05
CA HIS A 89 -1.68 -0.41 -4.41
C HIS A 89 -0.43 -1.26 -4.66
N GLY A 90 -0.42 -2.00 -5.78
CA GLY A 90 0.70 -2.84 -6.21
C GLY A 90 1.66 -2.19 -7.22
N LEU A 91 2.59 -3.00 -7.72
CA LEU A 91 3.59 -2.64 -8.73
C LEU A 91 2.94 -2.24 -10.07
N GLY A 92 3.46 -1.18 -10.71
CA GLY A 92 2.97 -0.68 -12.00
C GLY A 92 1.64 0.08 -11.91
N ALA A 93 1.07 0.20 -10.70
CA ALA A 93 -0.14 0.94 -10.42
C ALA A 93 0.15 2.28 -9.73
N SER A 94 -0.92 3.02 -9.44
CA SER A 94 -0.94 4.17 -8.54
C SER A 94 -2.13 4.03 -7.59
N ARG A 95 -2.21 4.87 -6.54
CA ARG A 95 -3.33 4.89 -5.57
C ARG A 95 -4.73 4.85 -6.21
N HIS A 96 -4.88 5.41 -7.42
CA HIS A 96 -6.13 5.41 -8.18
C HIS A 96 -6.66 4.02 -8.55
N TRP A 97 -5.80 3.00 -8.63
CA TRP A 97 -6.23 1.61 -8.87
C TRP A 97 -7.08 1.08 -7.72
N MET A 98 -6.86 1.62 -6.52
CA MET A 98 -7.59 1.24 -5.33
C MET A 98 -8.87 2.06 -5.14
N ASN A 99 -9.14 3.10 -5.93
CA ASN A 99 -10.29 4.00 -5.73
C ASN A 99 -11.62 3.26 -5.67
N SER A 100 -11.84 2.27 -6.54
CA SER A 100 -13.10 1.50 -6.53
C SER A 100 -13.30 0.77 -5.20
N LEU A 101 -12.24 0.20 -4.63
CA LEU A 101 -12.29 -0.43 -3.31
C LEU A 101 -12.45 0.60 -2.21
N SER A 102 -11.68 1.68 -2.24
CA SER A 102 -11.74 2.77 -1.25
C SER A 102 -13.15 3.37 -1.17
N GLU A 103 -13.73 3.73 -2.31
CA GLU A 103 -15.08 4.28 -2.39
C GLU A 103 -16.13 3.29 -1.88
N TYR A 104 -15.97 1.98 -2.14
CA TYR A 104 -16.86 0.96 -1.62
C TYR A 104 -16.78 0.88 -0.07
N LEU A 105 -15.57 0.88 0.48
CA LEU A 105 -15.35 0.84 1.94
C LEU A 105 -15.92 2.09 2.64
N GLU A 106 -15.81 3.25 2.00
CA GLU A 106 -16.38 4.51 2.50
C GLU A 106 -17.91 4.51 2.42
N LYS A 107 -18.48 4.21 1.24
CA LYS A 107 -19.93 4.30 0.99
C LYS A 107 -20.72 3.22 1.72
N GLU A 108 -20.30 1.97 1.63
CA GLU A 108 -21.03 0.82 2.21
C GLU A 108 -20.60 0.52 3.64
N GLY A 109 -19.34 0.84 3.98
CA GLY A 109 -18.77 0.53 5.29
C GLY A 109 -18.79 1.67 6.28
N GLY A 110 -18.97 2.92 5.82
CA GLY A 110 -18.78 4.12 6.65
C GLY A 110 -17.34 4.25 7.17
N LEU A 111 -16.37 3.60 6.53
CA LEU A 111 -14.97 3.58 6.96
C LEU A 111 -14.25 4.82 6.43
N THR A 112 -13.28 5.34 7.18
CA THR A 112 -12.39 6.41 6.69
C THR A 112 -11.17 5.80 6.04
N VAL A 113 -10.96 6.07 4.75
CA VAL A 113 -9.88 5.46 3.97
C VAL A 113 -8.72 6.43 3.77
N VAL A 114 -7.51 6.01 4.14
CA VAL A 114 -6.26 6.66 3.78
C VAL A 114 -5.68 5.92 2.57
N ASN A 115 -5.96 6.42 1.37
CA ASN A 115 -5.46 5.81 0.12
C ASN A 115 -4.01 6.27 -0.13
N PHE A 116 -3.05 5.43 0.20
CA PHE A 116 -1.61 5.68 0.13
C PHE A 116 -1.05 5.44 -1.28
N GLY A 117 -0.30 6.40 -1.81
CA GLY A 117 0.37 6.33 -3.10
C GLY A 117 1.89 6.36 -2.99
N TYR A 118 2.55 5.54 -3.81
CA TYR A 118 4.00 5.52 -3.94
C TYR A 118 4.45 5.19 -5.38
N PRO A 119 5.67 5.56 -5.78
CA PRO A 119 6.16 5.40 -7.15
C PRO A 119 6.69 3.99 -7.31
N SER A 120 5.77 3.03 -7.45
CA SER A 120 6.03 1.59 -7.31
C SER A 120 7.14 0.98 -8.18
N THR A 121 7.58 1.67 -9.23
CA THR A 121 8.62 1.21 -10.17
C THR A 121 9.93 1.99 -10.05
N MET A 122 10.02 2.96 -9.13
CA MET A 122 11.12 3.93 -9.07
C MET A 122 12.05 3.76 -7.86
N GLN A 123 11.60 3.07 -6.82
CA GLN A 123 12.40 2.82 -5.62
C GLN A 123 12.27 1.35 -5.20
N ASP A 124 13.03 0.97 -4.18
CA ASP A 124 12.93 -0.35 -3.58
C ASP A 124 11.78 -0.44 -2.55
N ILE A 125 11.43 -1.67 -2.16
CA ILE A 125 10.33 -1.94 -1.23
C ILE A 125 10.57 -1.31 0.16
N GLY A 126 11.83 -1.21 0.61
CA GLY A 126 12.18 -0.61 1.89
C GLY A 126 11.94 0.90 1.89
N GLU A 127 12.28 1.59 0.80
CA GLU A 127 11.95 3.02 0.64
C GLU A 127 10.43 3.26 0.65
N HIS A 128 9.66 2.40 -0.02
CA HIS A 128 8.20 2.49 0.01
C HIS A 128 7.62 2.22 1.41
N ALA A 129 8.21 1.28 2.15
CA ALA A 129 7.85 0.98 3.53
C ALA A 129 8.18 2.12 4.49
N ALA A 130 9.31 2.82 4.26
CA ALA A 130 9.70 4.00 5.01
C ALA A 130 8.73 5.17 4.79
N SER A 131 8.30 5.44 3.55
CA SER A 131 7.26 6.44 3.27
C SER A 131 5.91 6.07 3.90
N LEU A 132 5.53 4.79 3.89
CA LEU A 132 4.33 4.34 4.59
C LEU A 132 4.45 4.52 6.12
N ALA A 133 5.62 4.22 6.70
CA ALA A 133 5.88 4.45 8.12
C ALA A 133 5.79 5.94 8.47
N SER A 134 6.27 6.82 7.58
CA SER A 134 6.12 8.29 7.69
C SER A 134 4.64 8.68 7.74
N VAL A 135 3.80 8.15 6.83
CA VAL A 135 2.35 8.40 6.85
C VAL A 135 1.74 7.96 8.18
N ILE A 136 2.03 6.74 8.64
CA ILE A 136 1.49 6.20 9.90
C ILE A 136 1.88 7.08 11.10
N LYS A 137 3.12 7.58 11.15
CA LYS A 137 3.61 8.47 12.22
C LYS A 137 2.88 9.82 12.25
N HIS A 138 2.35 10.29 11.12
CA HIS A 138 1.65 11.57 11.01
C HIS A 138 0.12 11.44 10.95
N LEU A 139 -0.43 10.28 11.32
CA LEU A 139 -1.87 10.08 11.51
C LEU A 139 -2.32 10.66 12.87
N ASP A 140 -2.22 11.99 13.02
CA ASP A 140 -2.52 12.69 14.27
C ASP A 140 -3.95 12.41 14.76
N GLY A 141 -4.07 11.89 15.99
CA GLY A 141 -5.35 11.58 16.63
C GLY A 141 -6.00 10.26 16.22
N VAL A 142 -5.39 9.51 15.30
CA VAL A 142 -5.79 8.13 14.99
C VAL A 142 -5.32 7.20 16.10
N GLU A 143 -6.19 6.31 16.56
CA GLU A 143 -5.90 5.32 17.60
C GLU A 143 -5.81 3.89 17.03
N ASN A 144 -6.59 3.60 15.98
CA ASN A 144 -6.64 2.28 15.36
C ASN A 144 -6.43 2.35 13.84
N VAL A 145 -5.59 1.46 13.33
CA VAL A 145 -5.34 1.31 11.90
C VAL A 145 -5.67 -0.11 11.46
N SER A 146 -6.48 -0.22 10.42
CA SER A 146 -6.59 -1.44 9.61
C SER A 146 -5.96 -1.23 8.24
N PHE A 147 -5.64 -2.32 7.56
CA PHE A 147 -4.96 -2.31 6.27
C PHE A 147 -5.72 -3.08 5.21
N VAL A 148 -5.63 -2.61 3.98
CA VAL A 148 -5.97 -3.39 2.78
C VAL A 148 -4.91 -3.16 1.73
N ALA A 149 -4.39 -4.23 1.12
CA ALA A 149 -3.42 -4.05 0.05
C ALA A 149 -3.56 -5.04 -1.08
N HIS A 150 -3.18 -4.59 -2.26
CA HIS A 150 -3.13 -5.40 -3.46
C HIS A 150 -1.69 -5.72 -3.86
N SER A 151 -1.43 -6.97 -4.23
CA SER A 151 -0.16 -7.40 -4.82
C SER A 151 1.04 -6.97 -3.97
N MET A 152 2.04 -6.33 -4.58
CA MET A 152 3.24 -5.81 -3.92
C MET A 152 2.96 -4.88 -2.73
N GLY A 153 1.82 -4.18 -2.69
CA GLY A 153 1.46 -3.32 -1.55
C GLY A 153 1.39 -4.10 -0.23
N ASN A 154 1.09 -5.40 -0.29
CA ASN A 154 1.13 -6.28 0.87
C ASN A 154 2.53 -6.45 1.45
N ILE A 155 3.52 -6.54 0.58
CA ILE A 155 4.93 -6.69 0.97
C ILE A 155 5.46 -5.38 1.55
N VAL A 156 5.04 -4.24 0.99
CA VAL A 156 5.32 -2.90 1.55
C VAL A 156 4.78 -2.78 2.98
N ILE A 157 3.54 -3.19 3.24
CA ILE A 157 2.97 -3.17 4.60
C ILE A 157 3.73 -4.10 5.54
N ARG A 158 3.99 -5.35 5.13
CA ARG A 158 4.72 -6.33 5.96
C ARG A 158 6.12 -5.85 6.32
N HIS A 159 6.81 -5.20 5.38
CA HIS A 159 8.11 -4.59 5.60
C HIS A 159 8.01 -3.39 6.56
N CYS A 160 7.05 -2.49 6.34
CA CYS A 160 6.78 -1.35 7.21
C CYS A 160 6.48 -1.76 8.66
N LEU A 161 5.64 -2.78 8.86
CA LEU A 161 5.32 -3.31 10.19
C LEU A 161 6.55 -3.92 10.88
N ASN A 162 7.43 -4.58 10.13
CA ASN A 162 8.69 -5.07 10.68
C ASN A 162 9.57 -3.91 11.16
N ASP A 163 9.77 -2.90 10.32
CA ASP A 163 10.62 -1.76 10.64
C ASP A 163 10.08 -0.97 11.84
N LEU A 164 8.77 -0.74 11.91
CA LEU A 164 8.12 -0.09 13.05
C LEU A 164 8.27 -0.90 14.35
N ALA A 165 8.19 -2.23 14.29
CA ALA A 165 8.35 -3.09 15.47
C ALA A 165 9.79 -3.10 16.01
N GLN A 166 10.79 -2.81 15.16
CA GLN A 166 12.19 -2.70 15.57
C GLN A 166 12.55 -1.31 16.13
N MET A 167 11.67 -0.31 16.03
CA MET A 167 11.94 1.02 16.56
C MET A 167 11.93 1.02 18.10
N PRO A 168 12.68 1.93 18.75
CA PRO A 168 12.57 2.16 20.19
C PRO A 168 11.12 2.46 20.58
N ALA A 169 10.66 1.93 21.72
CA ALA A 169 9.27 2.10 22.16
C ALA A 169 8.84 3.58 22.28
N SER A 170 9.78 4.50 22.55
CA SER A 170 9.54 5.95 22.59
C SER A 170 9.27 6.60 21.23
N GLU A 171 9.63 5.92 20.14
CA GLU A 171 9.48 6.40 18.75
C GLU A 171 8.41 5.63 17.97
N GLN A 172 7.84 4.57 18.56
CA GLN A 172 6.77 3.81 17.96
C GLN A 172 5.47 4.63 17.91
N PRO A 173 4.74 4.63 16.78
CA PRO A 173 3.41 5.23 16.71
C PRO A 173 2.50 4.64 17.78
N GLN A 174 1.75 5.50 18.48
CA GLN A 174 0.77 5.08 19.49
C GLN A 174 -0.53 4.61 18.81
N ILE A 175 -0.41 3.60 17.95
CA ILE A 175 -1.49 3.07 17.11
C ILE A 175 -1.67 1.59 17.40
N THR A 176 -2.93 1.17 17.54
CA THR A 176 -3.29 -0.25 17.57
C THR A 176 -3.58 -0.73 16.15
N TYR A 177 -2.85 -1.73 15.68
CA TYR A 177 -3.15 -2.40 14.42
C TYR A 177 -4.24 -3.45 14.63
N HIS A 178 -5.36 -3.30 13.92
CA HIS A 178 -6.57 -4.08 14.19
C HIS A 178 -6.75 -5.23 13.19
N ARG A 179 -6.88 -4.93 11.88
CA ARG A 179 -7.10 -5.94 10.84
C ARG A 179 -6.32 -5.68 9.57
N PHE A 180 -5.95 -6.73 8.85
CA PHE A 180 -5.31 -6.62 7.53
C PHE A 180 -5.97 -7.56 6.51
N VAL A 181 -6.44 -7.02 5.39
CA VAL A 181 -6.90 -7.79 4.24
C VAL A 181 -5.85 -7.75 3.14
N MET A 182 -5.31 -8.92 2.80
CA MET A 182 -4.31 -9.09 1.75
C MET A 182 -4.96 -9.60 0.46
N ILE A 183 -4.94 -8.79 -0.61
CA ILE A 183 -5.49 -9.16 -1.91
C ILE A 183 -4.35 -9.57 -2.84
N ALA A 184 -4.32 -10.85 -3.24
CA ALA A 184 -3.29 -11.48 -4.07
C ALA A 184 -1.84 -11.12 -3.67
N PRO A 185 -1.44 -11.31 -2.40
CA PRO A 185 -0.09 -10.98 -1.94
C PRO A 185 0.97 -11.95 -2.52
N PRO A 186 2.14 -11.50 -3.01
CA PRO A 186 3.25 -12.41 -3.35
C PRO A 186 4.04 -12.81 -2.09
N ASN A 187 3.40 -13.52 -1.15
CA ASN A 187 3.92 -13.78 0.19
C ASN A 187 5.18 -14.66 0.24
N HIS A 188 5.46 -15.38 -0.85
CA HIS A 188 6.64 -16.22 -1.06
C HIS A 188 7.39 -15.85 -2.35
N GLY A 189 7.39 -14.55 -2.67
CA GLY A 189 7.96 -14.01 -3.90
C GLY A 189 7.01 -14.14 -5.09
N ALA A 190 7.46 -13.72 -6.27
CA ALA A 190 6.71 -13.86 -7.50
C ALA A 190 7.58 -14.62 -8.52
N THR A 191 7.33 -15.90 -8.76
CA THR A 191 8.09 -16.67 -9.77
C THR A 191 7.98 -16.06 -11.18
N ALA A 192 6.87 -15.39 -11.48
CA ALA A 192 6.76 -14.57 -12.69
C ALA A 192 7.84 -13.49 -12.74
N ALA A 193 8.18 -12.86 -11.61
CA ALA A 193 9.25 -11.86 -11.52
C ALA A 193 10.64 -12.44 -11.83
N ASP A 194 10.93 -13.72 -11.59
CA ASP A 194 12.18 -14.34 -12.08
C ASP A 194 12.27 -14.25 -13.60
N LYS A 195 11.20 -14.63 -14.30
CA LYS A 195 11.14 -14.60 -15.77
C LYS A 195 11.20 -13.17 -16.31
N PHE A 196 10.58 -12.21 -15.62
CA PHE A 196 10.60 -10.79 -16.04
C PHE A 196 11.92 -10.09 -15.68
N ALA A 197 12.58 -10.44 -14.58
CA ALA A 197 13.79 -9.78 -14.13
C ALA A 197 14.98 -10.02 -15.07
N ASP A 198 14.95 -11.04 -15.92
CA ASP A 198 16.00 -11.30 -16.92
C ASP A 198 15.78 -10.56 -18.25
N VAL A 199 14.62 -9.90 -18.41
CA VAL A 199 14.30 -9.11 -19.60
C VAL A 199 14.63 -7.64 -19.34
N LYS A 200 15.64 -7.11 -20.04
CA LYS A 200 16.07 -5.69 -19.93
C LYS A 200 14.92 -4.66 -20.00
N ILE A 201 13.90 -4.92 -20.82
CA ILE A 201 12.72 -4.04 -20.95
C ILE A 201 11.83 -4.04 -19.69
N ALA A 202 11.70 -5.18 -19.01
CA ALA A 202 10.93 -5.29 -17.78
C ALA A 202 11.68 -4.68 -16.58
N GLN A 203 13.02 -4.75 -16.53
CA GLN A 203 13.82 -3.96 -15.56
C GLN A 203 13.61 -2.45 -15.75
N THR A 204 13.45 -2.01 -17.01
CA THR A 204 13.21 -0.59 -17.34
C THR A 204 11.79 -0.14 -16.96
N LEU A 205 10.82 -1.07 -16.81
CA LEU A 205 9.41 -0.78 -16.53
C LEU A 205 8.99 -1.03 -15.06
N GLY A 206 9.67 -1.91 -14.32
CA GLY A 206 9.32 -2.21 -12.93
C GLY A 206 10.42 -2.02 -11.89
N GLY A 207 11.62 -1.61 -12.30
CA GLY A 207 12.69 -1.15 -11.41
C GLY A 207 13.19 -2.20 -10.41
N GLU A 208 13.81 -1.72 -9.33
CA GLU A 208 14.44 -2.56 -8.31
C GLU A 208 13.44 -3.43 -7.53
N ALA A 209 12.19 -2.97 -7.41
CA ALA A 209 11.12 -3.73 -6.77
C ALA A 209 10.87 -5.09 -7.44
N ILE A 210 10.98 -5.20 -8.77
CA ILE A 210 10.90 -6.50 -9.46
C ILE A 210 12.02 -7.45 -9.03
N ASN A 211 13.26 -6.95 -8.93
CA ASN A 211 14.41 -7.76 -8.53
C ASN A 211 14.24 -8.28 -7.09
N GLN A 212 13.66 -7.48 -6.21
CA GLN A 212 13.40 -7.88 -4.83
C GLN A 212 12.26 -8.88 -4.69
N LEU A 213 11.25 -8.83 -5.57
CA LEU A 213 10.15 -9.81 -5.59
C LEU A 213 10.54 -11.14 -6.25
N ALA A 214 11.62 -11.17 -7.04
CA ALA A 214 12.08 -12.35 -7.75
C ALA A 214 12.78 -13.36 -6.80
N PRO A 215 12.24 -14.60 -6.66
CA PRO A 215 12.85 -15.67 -5.86
C PRO A 215 14.31 -15.97 -6.16
N GLY A 216 14.75 -15.87 -7.41
CA GLY A 216 16.14 -16.12 -7.81
C GLY A 216 17.10 -14.95 -7.56
N LYS A 217 16.60 -13.82 -7.03
CA LYS A 217 17.38 -12.58 -6.89
C LYS A 217 17.32 -12.05 -5.45
N GLY A 218 16.39 -11.13 -5.17
CA GLY A 218 16.37 -10.40 -3.91
C GLY A 218 15.42 -10.95 -2.85
N TRP A 219 14.57 -11.92 -3.19
CA TRP A 219 13.49 -12.36 -2.29
C TRP A 219 14.00 -12.91 -0.97
N GLN A 220 15.04 -13.76 -0.96
CA GLN A 220 15.54 -14.38 0.28
C GLN A 220 15.97 -13.34 1.31
N SER A 221 16.61 -12.25 0.85
CA SER A 221 17.03 -11.14 1.71
C SER A 221 15.85 -10.25 2.10
N LEU A 222 14.87 -10.09 1.23
CA LEU A 222 13.67 -9.31 1.54
C LEU A 222 12.78 -10.02 2.57
N GLU A 223 12.55 -11.32 2.41
CA GLU A 223 11.67 -12.14 3.26
C GLU A 223 12.06 -12.08 4.73
N GLN A 224 13.36 -12.01 5.02
CA GLN A 224 13.90 -11.85 6.38
C GLN A 224 13.52 -10.53 7.05
N ARG A 225 13.02 -9.55 6.29
CA ARG A 225 12.58 -8.23 6.75
C ARG A 225 11.05 -8.06 6.66
N LEU A 226 10.30 -9.14 6.47
CA LEU A 226 8.84 -9.08 6.38
C LEU A 226 8.19 -9.60 7.65
N ALA A 227 7.39 -8.76 8.31
CA ALA A 227 6.58 -9.20 9.42
C ALA A 227 5.52 -10.22 8.97
N ILE A 228 5.22 -11.19 9.84
CA ILE A 228 3.92 -11.87 9.84
C ILE A 228 3.04 -11.07 10.80
N PRO A 229 1.87 -10.55 10.38
CA PRO A 229 1.01 -9.77 11.26
C PRO A 229 0.68 -10.55 12.54
N ASN A 230 0.84 -9.90 13.69
CA ASN A 230 0.50 -10.45 15.01
C ASN A 230 -0.94 -10.11 15.46
N PHE A 231 -1.76 -9.61 14.53
CA PHE A 231 -3.17 -9.28 14.69
C PHE A 231 -4.00 -9.96 13.57
N GLU A 232 -5.33 -9.88 13.62
CA GLU A 232 -6.19 -10.59 12.67
C GLU A 232 -5.91 -10.16 11.22
N PHE A 233 -5.57 -11.12 10.36
CA PHE A 233 -5.45 -10.87 8.92
C PHE A 233 -6.09 -11.97 8.08
N ALA A 234 -6.52 -11.60 6.88
CA ALA A 234 -7.13 -12.51 5.92
C ALA A 234 -6.54 -12.32 4.54
N ILE A 235 -6.65 -13.37 3.72
CA ILE A 235 -6.10 -13.38 2.37
C ILE A 235 -7.21 -13.68 1.37
N ILE A 236 -7.31 -12.85 0.33
CA ILE A 236 -8.22 -13.03 -0.80
C ILE A 236 -7.38 -13.18 -2.07
N VAL A 237 -7.60 -14.25 -2.83
CA VAL A 237 -6.87 -14.51 -4.08
C VAL A 237 -7.83 -14.61 -5.27
N GLY A 238 -7.33 -14.24 -6.44
CA GLY A 238 -7.98 -14.54 -7.72
C GLY A 238 -7.71 -15.98 -8.16
N GLY A 239 -8.42 -16.41 -9.20
CA GLY A 239 -8.26 -17.71 -9.84
C GLY A 239 -9.49 -18.12 -10.63
N THR A 240 -9.45 -19.31 -11.20
CA THR A 240 -10.59 -19.95 -11.88
C THR A 240 -11.50 -20.68 -10.89
N GLY A 241 -10.95 -21.08 -9.73
CA GLY A 241 -11.57 -21.94 -8.74
C GLY A 241 -11.50 -23.43 -9.11
N ASP A 242 -10.63 -23.79 -10.04
CA ASP A 242 -10.25 -25.16 -10.40
C ASP A 242 -8.77 -25.41 -10.09
N ASP A 243 -8.27 -26.63 -10.27
CA ASP A 243 -6.87 -26.95 -9.97
C ASP A 243 -5.90 -26.62 -11.12
N ASP A 244 -6.38 -26.03 -12.23
CA ASP A 244 -5.62 -25.82 -13.47
C ASP A 244 -5.25 -24.35 -13.75
N GLY A 245 -6.05 -23.39 -13.26
CA GLY A 245 -5.79 -21.96 -13.42
C GLY A 245 -5.94 -21.42 -14.84
N TYR A 246 -5.40 -20.22 -15.09
CA TYR A 246 -5.41 -19.57 -16.41
C TYR A 246 -4.14 -19.89 -17.22
N LEU A 247 -2.99 -20.09 -16.56
CA LEU A 247 -1.68 -20.17 -17.19
C LEU A 247 -1.05 -21.54 -16.97
N LYS A 248 -0.94 -22.34 -18.04
CA LYS A 248 -0.27 -23.66 -18.04
C LYS A 248 1.18 -23.67 -17.52
N GLY A 249 1.83 -22.50 -17.44
CA GLY A 249 3.21 -22.33 -16.96
C GLY A 249 3.34 -21.98 -15.48
N ILE A 250 2.22 -21.91 -14.75
CA ILE A 250 2.14 -21.71 -13.29
C ILE A 250 1.50 -22.98 -12.71
N PRO A 251 2.11 -23.64 -11.70
CA PRO A 251 1.50 -24.80 -11.08
C PRO A 251 0.24 -24.44 -10.27
N GLY A 252 -0.86 -25.15 -10.54
CA GLY A 252 -2.14 -24.97 -9.85
C GLY A 252 -2.90 -23.72 -10.31
N ASP A 253 -3.97 -23.39 -9.59
CA ASP A 253 -4.75 -22.19 -9.86
C ASP A 253 -3.92 -20.90 -9.71
N ASP A 254 -4.21 -19.92 -10.55
CA ASP A 254 -3.47 -18.68 -10.68
C ASP A 254 -4.38 -17.53 -11.10
N ASP A 255 -3.95 -16.29 -10.85
CA ASP A 255 -4.72 -15.10 -11.21
C ASP A 255 -4.19 -14.41 -12.48
N MET A 256 -3.57 -15.15 -13.41
CA MET A 256 -2.77 -14.68 -14.55
C MET A 256 -1.44 -14.00 -14.19
N LEU A 257 -1.05 -13.99 -12.91
CA LEU A 257 0.26 -13.48 -12.50
C LEU A 257 0.90 -14.29 -11.39
N LEU A 258 0.14 -14.60 -10.34
CA LEU A 258 0.59 -15.33 -9.16
C LEU A 258 -0.23 -16.62 -9.00
N SER A 259 0.43 -17.67 -8.54
CA SER A 259 -0.28 -18.86 -8.08
C SER A 259 -1.02 -18.58 -6.78
N VAL A 260 -2.10 -19.31 -6.54
CA VAL A 260 -2.80 -19.31 -5.25
C VAL A 260 -1.87 -19.73 -4.11
N ALA A 261 -1.00 -20.71 -4.35
CA ALA A 261 -0.08 -21.23 -3.34
C ALA A 261 0.90 -20.16 -2.84
N THR A 262 1.46 -19.36 -3.75
CA THR A 262 2.39 -18.25 -3.45
C THR A 262 1.75 -17.19 -2.55
N SER A 263 0.43 -17.05 -2.60
CA SER A 263 -0.29 -16.04 -1.81
C SER A 263 -0.59 -16.45 -0.39
N LYS A 264 -0.53 -17.74 -0.07
CA LYS A 264 -0.79 -18.22 1.29
C LYS A 264 0.28 -17.70 2.25
N LEU A 265 -0.12 -17.45 3.50
CA LEU A 265 0.79 -17.11 4.59
C LEU A 265 0.22 -17.68 5.89
N ALA A 266 1.04 -18.43 6.61
CA ALA A 266 0.65 -18.99 7.90
C ALA A 266 0.30 -17.89 8.90
N GLY A 267 -0.74 -18.12 9.71
CA GLY A 267 -1.31 -17.14 10.64
C GLY A 267 -2.57 -16.45 10.12
N ALA A 268 -2.90 -16.59 8.82
CA ALA A 268 -4.12 -15.99 8.28
C ALA A 268 -5.35 -16.57 8.99
N SER A 269 -6.19 -15.69 9.53
CA SER A 269 -7.41 -16.04 10.25
C SER A 269 -8.52 -16.50 9.32
N ASP A 270 -8.46 -16.11 8.04
CA ASP A 270 -9.38 -16.52 7.01
C ASP A 270 -8.73 -16.45 5.61
N PHE A 271 -9.23 -17.25 4.69
CA PHE A 271 -8.76 -17.34 3.31
C PHE A 271 -9.94 -17.56 2.37
N ALA A 272 -10.02 -16.76 1.30
CA ALA A 272 -11.00 -16.95 0.26
C ALA A 272 -10.37 -16.83 -1.13
N GLN A 273 -10.91 -17.61 -2.05
CA GLN A 273 -10.63 -17.49 -3.46
C GLN A 273 -11.87 -16.97 -4.17
N VAL A 274 -11.67 -16.03 -5.08
CA VAL A 274 -12.71 -15.46 -5.93
C VAL A 274 -12.37 -15.71 -7.40
N LYS A 275 -13.39 -15.80 -8.25
CA LYS A 275 -13.14 -15.83 -9.69
C LYS A 275 -12.65 -14.46 -10.15
N GLY A 276 -11.48 -14.41 -10.77
CA GLY A 276 -10.92 -13.15 -11.27
C GLY A 276 -9.42 -13.18 -11.49
N VAL A 277 -8.95 -12.15 -12.20
CA VAL A 277 -7.55 -12.00 -12.61
C VAL A 277 -6.88 -10.86 -11.85
N HIS A 278 -5.57 -10.96 -11.65
CA HIS A 278 -4.76 -10.20 -10.70
C HIS A 278 -5.08 -8.71 -10.66
N GLN A 279 -5.06 -8.07 -11.83
CA GLN A 279 -5.20 -6.61 -11.98
C GLN A 279 -6.61 -6.09 -11.68
N THR A 280 -7.62 -6.98 -11.70
CA THR A 280 -9.03 -6.62 -11.52
C THR A 280 -9.56 -6.87 -10.12
N LEU A 281 -8.80 -7.56 -9.27
CA LEU A 281 -9.27 -7.99 -7.95
C LEU A 281 -9.75 -6.83 -7.04
N PRO A 282 -9.09 -5.66 -6.98
CA PRO A 282 -9.61 -4.54 -6.18
C PRO A 282 -10.98 -4.00 -6.65
N LYS A 283 -11.37 -4.26 -7.90
CA LYS A 283 -12.66 -3.85 -8.49
C LYS A 283 -13.70 -4.97 -8.46
N ASN A 284 -13.31 -6.18 -8.06
CA ASN A 284 -14.22 -7.32 -8.02
C ASN A 284 -15.18 -7.17 -6.84
N GLU A 285 -16.49 -7.17 -7.10
CA GLU A 285 -17.54 -6.95 -6.09
C GLU A 285 -17.43 -7.93 -4.91
N GLN A 286 -17.12 -9.20 -5.17
CA GLN A 286 -16.97 -10.20 -4.11
C GLN A 286 -15.73 -9.95 -3.25
N VAL A 287 -14.63 -9.47 -3.84
CA VAL A 287 -13.44 -9.05 -3.08
C VAL A 287 -13.77 -7.86 -2.19
N GLN A 288 -14.50 -6.87 -2.71
CA GLN A 288 -14.91 -5.68 -1.96
C GLN A 288 -15.82 -6.04 -0.78
N GLU A 289 -16.81 -6.90 -1.02
CA GLU A 289 -17.72 -7.42 0.00
C GLU A 289 -16.96 -8.20 1.09
N TYR A 290 -16.07 -9.11 0.70
CA TYR A 290 -15.26 -9.91 1.63
C TYR A 290 -14.31 -9.03 2.44
N THR A 291 -13.69 -8.03 1.79
CA THR A 291 -12.81 -7.06 2.45
C THR A 291 -13.57 -6.29 3.52
N LEU A 292 -14.70 -5.68 3.17
CA LEU A 292 -15.51 -4.91 4.11
C LEU A 292 -15.97 -5.77 5.29
N ARG A 293 -16.48 -6.97 4.99
CA ARG A 293 -16.96 -7.90 6.01
C ARG A 293 -15.83 -8.32 6.95
N PHE A 294 -14.64 -8.60 6.45
CA PHE A 294 -13.51 -8.94 7.30
C PHE A 294 -13.12 -7.76 8.19
N LEU A 295 -12.99 -6.56 7.61
CA LEU A 295 -12.66 -5.35 8.37
C LEU A 295 -13.67 -5.08 9.51
N GLN A 296 -14.96 -5.34 9.31
CA GLN A 296 -15.99 -5.11 10.32
C GLN A 296 -16.20 -6.29 11.29
N LYS A 297 -16.12 -7.54 10.80
CA LYS A 297 -16.60 -8.74 11.51
C LYS A 297 -15.55 -9.83 11.71
N GLY A 298 -14.38 -9.72 11.08
CA GLY A 298 -13.27 -10.67 11.23
C GLY A 298 -13.43 -11.99 10.45
N TYR A 299 -14.30 -12.06 9.43
CA TYR A 299 -14.42 -13.21 8.51
C TYR A 299 -14.78 -12.73 7.09
N LEU A 300 -14.38 -13.49 6.07
CA LEU A 300 -14.59 -13.16 4.65
C LEU A 300 -15.98 -13.56 4.16
N VAL A 301 -16.47 -14.73 4.55
CA VAL A 301 -17.77 -15.28 4.10
C VAL A 301 -18.78 -15.33 5.25
N SER A 302 -18.51 -16.17 6.25
CA SER A 302 -19.33 -16.28 7.48
C SER A 302 -18.46 -16.82 8.62
N PRO A 303 -18.85 -16.67 9.90
CA PRO A 303 -18.08 -17.20 11.03
C PRO A 303 -17.83 -18.71 10.95
N ARG A 304 -18.78 -19.47 10.37
CA ARG A 304 -18.70 -20.93 10.22
C ARG A 304 -17.91 -21.37 9.00
N ALA A 305 -17.65 -20.47 8.06
CA ALA A 305 -16.97 -20.76 6.80
C ALA A 305 -15.51 -20.29 6.77
N LYS A 306 -14.97 -19.85 7.93
CA LYS A 306 -13.57 -19.43 8.04
C LYS A 306 -12.63 -20.55 7.59
N ARG A 307 -11.61 -20.19 6.81
CA ARG A 307 -10.55 -21.09 6.33
C ARG A 307 -9.19 -20.57 6.80
N PRO A 308 -8.81 -20.76 8.06
CA PRO A 308 -7.53 -20.29 8.56
C PRO A 308 -6.36 -21.02 7.88
N ILE A 309 -5.24 -20.33 7.69
CA ILE A 309 -3.99 -20.91 7.21
C ILE A 309 -3.09 -21.15 8.42
N VAL A 310 -2.99 -22.40 8.83
CA VAL A 310 -2.08 -22.83 9.90
C VAL A 310 -0.70 -23.12 9.32
N ALA A 311 0.35 -22.91 10.11
CA ALA A 311 1.67 -23.40 9.74
C ALA A 311 1.61 -24.92 9.56
N ALA A 312 2.32 -25.45 8.56
CA ALA A 312 2.52 -26.90 8.48
C ALA A 312 3.16 -27.37 9.78
N ALA A 313 2.63 -28.44 10.38
CA ALA A 313 3.26 -29.04 11.55
C ALA A 313 4.70 -29.43 11.18
N SER A 314 5.68 -28.91 11.91
CA SER A 314 7.08 -29.29 11.72
C SER A 314 7.19 -30.82 11.86
N GLN A 315 7.60 -31.49 10.78
CA GLN A 315 8.04 -32.89 10.83
C GLN A 315 9.48 -32.97 11.32
#